data_AF-A0A2Z6SE21-F1
#
_entry.id   AF-A0A2Z6SE21-F1
#
_cell.length_a   1.000
_cell.length_b   1.000
_cell.length_c   1.000
_cell.angle_alpha   90.00
_cell.angle_beta   90.00
_cell.angle_gamma   90.00
#
_symmetry.space_group_name_H-M   'P 1'
#
loop_
_entity.id
_entity.type
_entity.pdbx_description
1 polymer ?
#
loop_
_entity_poly.entity_id
_entity_poly.type
_entity_poly.pdbx_seq_one_letter_code
_entity_poly.pdbx_strand_id
1 'polypeptide(L)'
;MHGIHNICSDCKIVSFKCQNCISKILQQDWTSGNKYIDKFIRESQLEESGVFSNFIEWISYNRLRNIKYLAHGGFSIIYKAIWLDGYIKNFQGNNVQRYRNELNNEDYEIANEKDVKLPLNENEVKGLHVALKSLNNSSNINAKKYYVKNHLKCSKLNIGSIIRIFGITQDPETSNYMLVMEFVNGGNLRSNLLIKKYNPFEKYLNLMYITRALLTLHECNLFHGDFHSGNILLDHTDSNYLSDFGLSRPVNKIVNSNEIYGVIPYMAPEILRGKPYTKAADIYSFGIIMWEFTSGVPAFHDKPHDLDLSLDICKGLRPEIVESTLPVYARLMKRCWNSDPNKRPTADELFEILSCWFAYCPKTMFFDRIPVPSDEKIIENHLLSCYMNRKIDYSAKINETLTQEELSSKFMIGEKNEINNEPILLSESLVTNLKHVPIDWTSGNKYIDKFIKEAQSNEGFFIFIEWIPYNRLRNIKYLALFKDISRKLNNKDYEIAKENDVKSPLNKDEKEGIHVALKSLNNSSNINDDFLNELKNHLKCLIIASIVRIFGVTQDPETSNYMLVMELMEEGNLRSNLLIKKYNPFEKYKNKNECNEDSFTKEIPNSVE
;
A
#
# COMPACT_ATOMS: atom_id res chain seq x y z
N MET A 1 -11.96 10.28 33.13
CA MET A 1 -12.96 11.33 33.38
C MET A 1 -13.13 12.09 32.08
N HIS A 2 -14.32 12.09 31.46
CA HIS A 2 -15.41 13.02 31.76
C HIS A 2 -15.02 14.49 31.52
N GLY A 3 -15.15 14.94 30.27
CA GLY A 3 -15.29 16.34 29.88
C GLY A 3 -16.63 16.50 29.17
N ILE A 4 -17.66 16.92 29.94
CA ILE A 4 -19.00 17.26 29.42
C ILE A 4 -19.02 18.76 29.11
N HIS A 5 -20.12 19.24 28.53
CA HIS A 5 -20.47 20.63 28.15
C HIS A 5 -20.17 20.97 26.69
N ASN A 6 -21.16 21.07 25.79
CA ASN A 6 -22.62 20.92 25.93
C ASN A 6 -23.13 20.19 24.65
N ILE A 7 -23.85 19.05 24.68
CA ILE A 7 -25.30 18.85 24.90
C ILE A 7 -26.16 19.10 23.61
N CYS A 8 -27.15 18.24 23.35
CA CYS A 8 -27.81 18.10 22.02
C CYS A 8 -28.91 19.16 21.69
N SER A 9 -29.74 18.96 20.66
CA SER A 9 -30.88 19.85 20.34
C SER A 9 -32.25 19.38 20.89
N ASP A 10 -32.49 18.07 21.01
CA ASP A 10 -33.46 17.49 21.98
C ASP A 10 -32.90 17.59 23.43
N CYS A 11 -32.15 18.66 23.70
CA CYS A 11 -31.43 19.01 24.92
C CYS A 11 -31.26 20.56 24.97
N LYS A 12 -30.04 21.11 24.80
CA LYS A 12 -29.64 22.45 24.26
C LYS A 12 -28.10 22.52 24.04
N ILE A 13 -27.63 22.95 22.85
CA ILE A 13 -26.33 23.65 22.54
C ILE A 13 -25.04 22.82 22.84
N VAL A 14 -23.95 22.64 22.05
CA VAL A 14 -23.51 23.07 20.69
C VAL A 14 -22.32 22.18 20.18
N SER A 15 -21.96 22.27 18.90
CA SER A 15 -20.92 21.47 18.19
C SER A 15 -21.31 19.99 17.96
N PHE A 16 -20.79 19.39 16.87
CA PHE A 16 -21.09 18.03 16.37
C PHE A 16 -22.47 17.44 16.74
N LYS A 17 -23.44 17.59 15.83
CA LYS A 17 -24.80 17.01 15.97
C LYS A 17 -24.75 15.57 16.48
N CYS A 18 -25.57 15.26 17.49
CA CYS A 18 -25.71 13.87 17.93
C CYS A 18 -26.28 12.98 16.81
N GLN A 19 -25.97 11.69 16.87
CA GLN A 19 -26.30 10.70 15.84
C GLN A 19 -27.81 10.65 15.52
N ASN A 20 -28.66 10.81 16.54
CA ASN A 20 -30.12 10.88 16.37
C ASN A 20 -30.58 12.11 15.57
N CYS A 21 -29.95 13.28 15.76
CA CYS A 21 -30.26 14.48 14.98
C CYS A 21 -29.76 14.36 13.53
N ILE A 22 -28.62 13.70 13.30
CA ILE A 22 -28.13 13.38 11.95
C ILE A 22 -29.11 12.41 11.27
N SER A 23 -29.48 11.33 11.97
CA SER A 23 -30.46 10.34 11.50
C SER A 23 -31.81 10.98 11.15
N LYS A 24 -32.34 11.89 11.98
CA LYS A 24 -33.60 12.62 11.70
C LYS A 24 -33.53 13.40 10.37
N ILE A 25 -32.37 13.94 10.01
CA ILE A 25 -32.16 14.74 8.78
C ILE A 25 -31.86 13.84 7.58
N LEU A 26 -31.08 12.77 7.75
CA LEU A 26 -30.79 11.78 6.70
C LEU A 26 -31.99 10.92 6.30
N GLN A 27 -33.06 10.89 7.11
CA GLN A 27 -34.21 10.01 6.91
C GLN A 27 -35.45 10.67 6.29
N GLN A 28 -35.37 11.97 5.95
CA GLN A 28 -36.44 12.69 5.27
C GLN A 28 -36.55 12.29 3.80
N ASP A 29 -37.79 12.07 3.36
CA ASP A 29 -38.28 12.12 1.98
C ASP A 29 -37.63 11.22 0.91
N TRP A 30 -36.93 10.15 1.30
CA TRP A 30 -36.50 9.08 0.39
C TRP A 30 -36.87 7.66 0.83
N THR A 31 -37.10 6.81 -0.17
CA THR A 31 -37.25 5.35 -0.10
C THR A 31 -36.76 4.73 -1.41
N SER A 32 -36.23 3.50 -1.33
CA SER A 32 -35.92 2.65 -2.49
C SER A 32 -37.11 1.82 -2.98
N GLY A 33 -38.28 1.95 -2.33
CA GLY A 33 -39.41 1.02 -2.47
C GLY A 33 -39.16 -0.35 -1.81
N ASN A 34 -37.92 -0.64 -1.38
CA ASN A 34 -37.54 -1.92 -0.78
C ASN A 34 -37.19 -1.75 0.70
N LYS A 35 -38.12 -2.17 1.57
CA LYS A 35 -38.00 -2.11 3.04
C LYS A 35 -36.71 -2.73 3.60
N TYR A 36 -36.08 -3.68 2.92
CA TYR A 36 -34.82 -4.29 3.37
C TYR A 36 -33.60 -3.41 3.05
N ILE A 37 -33.63 -2.68 1.93
CA ILE A 37 -32.59 -1.72 1.55
C ILE A 37 -32.72 -0.44 2.37
N ASP A 38 -33.93 0.09 2.51
CA ASP A 38 -34.20 1.26 3.36
C ASP A 38 -33.76 1.00 4.80
N LYS A 39 -34.09 -0.19 5.34
CA LYS A 39 -33.62 -0.61 6.67
C LYS A 39 -32.10 -0.74 6.73
N PHE A 40 -31.45 -1.34 5.73
CA PHE A 40 -29.99 -1.52 5.75
C PHE A 40 -29.21 -0.19 5.66
N ILE A 41 -29.66 0.74 4.82
CA ILE A 41 -29.05 2.07 4.71
C ILE A 41 -29.23 2.83 6.04
N ARG A 42 -30.45 2.81 6.61
CA ARG A 42 -30.74 3.44 7.91
C ARG A 42 -29.98 2.81 9.08
N GLU A 43 -29.81 1.49 9.10
CA GLU A 43 -28.92 0.78 10.05
C GLU A 43 -27.47 1.23 9.90
N SER A 44 -26.95 1.36 8.67
CA SER A 44 -25.56 1.74 8.41
C SER A 44 -25.26 3.15 8.91
N GLN A 45 -26.14 4.11 8.61
CA GLN A 45 -26.08 5.50 9.08
C GLN A 45 -26.15 5.61 10.62
N LEU A 46 -26.84 4.67 11.30
CA LEU A 46 -26.90 4.58 12.76
C LEU A 46 -25.71 3.82 13.39
N GLU A 47 -24.89 3.12 12.60
CA GLU A 47 -23.65 2.48 13.07
C GLU A 47 -22.41 3.38 12.90
N GLU A 48 -22.54 4.64 12.48
CA GLU A 48 -21.43 5.53 12.13
C GLU A 48 -21.18 6.66 13.13
N SER A 49 -19.98 6.65 13.72
CA SER A 49 -19.50 7.64 14.70
C SER A 49 -18.76 8.80 14.04
N GLY A 50 -19.49 9.85 13.67
CA GLY A 50 -18.95 11.21 13.45
C GLY A 50 -18.23 11.51 12.13
N VAL A 51 -17.82 10.51 11.35
CA VAL A 51 -17.14 10.71 10.06
C VAL A 51 -18.17 10.77 8.92
N PHE A 52 -18.64 11.98 8.59
CA PHE A 52 -19.66 12.20 7.55
C PHE A 52 -19.31 11.63 6.16
N SER A 53 -18.01 11.45 5.88
CA SER A 53 -17.51 10.89 4.62
C SER A 53 -17.60 9.36 4.52
N ASN A 54 -18.26 8.66 5.45
CA ASN A 54 -18.48 7.20 5.35
C ASN A 54 -19.95 6.81 5.09
N PHE A 55 -20.89 7.75 5.23
CA PHE A 55 -22.32 7.45 5.05
C PHE A 55 -22.63 6.93 3.65
N ILE A 56 -23.42 5.85 3.62
CA ILE A 56 -24.16 5.41 2.43
C ILE A 56 -25.57 6.02 2.42
N GLU A 57 -26.08 6.33 1.23
CA GLU A 57 -27.47 6.75 1.03
C GLU A 57 -28.14 6.03 -0.16
N TRP A 58 -29.46 6.23 -0.33
CA TRP A 58 -30.15 5.82 -1.54
C TRP A 58 -29.98 6.89 -2.60
N ILE A 59 -29.39 6.52 -3.74
CA ILE A 59 -29.11 7.44 -4.84
C ILE A 59 -30.12 7.15 -5.94
N SER A 60 -31.09 8.04 -6.12
CA SER A 60 -32.12 7.91 -7.15
C SER A 60 -31.47 7.89 -8.53
N TYR A 61 -31.80 6.89 -9.35
CA TYR A 61 -31.15 6.66 -10.65
C TYR A 61 -31.28 7.86 -11.61
N ASN A 62 -32.39 8.62 -11.52
CA ASN A 62 -32.58 9.85 -12.30
C ASN A 62 -31.69 11.03 -11.89
N ARG A 63 -30.87 10.91 -10.83
CA ARG A 63 -29.82 11.86 -10.43
C ARG A 63 -28.42 11.46 -10.95
N LEU A 64 -28.34 10.38 -11.71
CA LEU A 64 -27.15 9.95 -12.43
C LEU A 64 -27.19 10.46 -13.89
N ARG A 65 -26.03 10.76 -14.43
CA ARG A 65 -25.79 11.17 -15.83
C ARG A 65 -24.60 10.44 -16.42
N ASN A 66 -24.47 10.50 -17.74
CA ASN A 66 -23.35 9.95 -18.51
C ASN A 66 -23.01 8.50 -18.13
N ILE A 67 -24.03 7.66 -17.94
CA ILE A 67 -23.86 6.26 -17.56
C ILE A 67 -23.32 5.50 -18.78
N LYS A 68 -22.01 5.26 -18.77
CA LYS A 68 -21.24 4.62 -19.84
C LYS A 68 -20.63 3.31 -19.34
N TYR A 69 -20.73 2.24 -20.13
CA TYR A 69 -20.05 0.97 -19.81
C TYR A 69 -18.52 1.20 -19.68
N LEU A 70 -17.93 0.64 -18.62
CA LEU A 70 -16.50 0.77 -18.32
C LEU A 70 -15.78 -0.59 -18.36
N ALA A 71 -16.34 -1.62 -17.71
CA ALA A 71 -15.70 -2.94 -17.64
C ALA A 71 -16.69 -4.07 -17.27
N HIS A 72 -16.29 -5.31 -17.53
CA HIS A 72 -16.94 -6.51 -17.01
C HIS A 72 -15.96 -7.25 -16.10
N GLY A 73 -16.24 -7.28 -14.79
CA GLY A 73 -15.53 -8.13 -13.82
C GLY A 73 -16.22 -9.49 -13.69
N GLY A 74 -15.58 -10.46 -13.02
CA GLY A 74 -16.02 -11.87 -13.01
C GLY A 74 -17.48 -12.13 -12.56
N PHE A 75 -18.10 -11.20 -11.81
CA PHE A 75 -19.51 -11.32 -11.36
C PHE A 75 -20.36 -10.05 -11.59
N SER A 76 -19.83 -9.02 -12.25
CA SER A 76 -20.42 -7.67 -12.22
C SER A 76 -19.99 -6.79 -13.38
N ILE A 77 -20.94 -6.07 -13.98
CA ILE A 77 -20.66 -4.98 -14.90
C ILE A 77 -20.35 -3.70 -14.11
N ILE A 78 -19.36 -2.93 -14.56
CA ILE A 78 -19.00 -1.61 -14.04
C ILE A 78 -19.31 -0.54 -15.10
N TYR A 79 -19.90 0.57 -14.68
CA TYR A 79 -20.13 1.76 -15.49
C TYR A 79 -19.42 2.99 -14.88
N LYS A 80 -18.95 3.93 -15.70
CA LYS A 80 -18.63 5.30 -15.29
C LYS A 80 -19.94 6.11 -15.34
N ALA A 81 -20.16 7.01 -14.39
CA ALA A 81 -21.29 7.93 -14.38
C ALA A 81 -20.96 9.22 -13.62
N ILE A 82 -21.85 10.20 -13.69
CA ILE A 82 -21.81 11.45 -12.92
C ILE A 82 -23.04 11.49 -12.01
N TRP A 83 -22.85 11.71 -10.71
CA TRP A 83 -23.93 11.91 -9.74
C TRP A 83 -24.08 13.40 -9.44
N LEU A 84 -25.27 13.96 -9.71
CA LEU A 84 -25.53 15.41 -9.71
C LEU A 84 -25.59 16.04 -8.30
N ASP A 85 -25.94 15.26 -7.28
CA ASP A 85 -26.05 15.76 -5.90
C ASP A 85 -24.69 15.76 -5.19
N GLY A 86 -23.91 14.70 -5.38
CA GLY A 86 -22.64 14.46 -4.71
C GLY A 86 -22.80 14.08 -3.22
N TYR A 87 -21.72 13.57 -2.61
CA TYR A 87 -21.80 13.01 -1.25
C TYR A 87 -21.92 14.07 -0.16
N ILE A 88 -22.50 13.71 0.99
CA ILE A 88 -22.63 14.60 2.16
C ILE A 88 -21.25 14.87 2.78
N LYS A 89 -20.79 16.12 2.73
CA LYS A 89 -19.49 16.57 3.25
C LYS A 89 -19.56 16.92 4.73
N ASN A 90 -20.57 17.69 5.14
CA ASN A 90 -20.86 18.06 6.52
C ASN A 90 -22.30 18.61 6.64
N PHE A 91 -22.64 19.13 7.82
CA PHE A 91 -23.90 19.84 8.06
C PHE A 91 -23.65 21.24 8.63
N GLN A 92 -24.46 22.21 8.22
CA GLN A 92 -24.40 23.60 8.70
C GLN A 92 -25.80 24.02 9.15
N GLY A 93 -26.00 24.26 10.45
CA GLY A 93 -27.35 24.30 11.01
C GLY A 93 -28.08 22.99 10.70
N ASN A 94 -29.34 23.05 10.27
CA ASN A 94 -30.06 21.86 9.78
C ASN A 94 -29.68 21.45 8.35
N ASN A 95 -29.01 22.32 7.58
CA ASN A 95 -28.75 22.08 6.16
C ASN A 95 -27.67 21.03 5.93
N VAL A 96 -27.84 20.26 4.84
CA VAL A 96 -26.88 19.27 4.34
C VAL A 96 -25.95 19.94 3.33
N GLN A 97 -24.65 19.92 3.58
CA GLN A 97 -23.66 20.41 2.60
C GLN A 97 -23.10 19.23 1.82
N ARG A 98 -23.31 19.20 0.50
CA ARG A 98 -22.81 18.15 -0.40
C ARG A 98 -21.54 18.58 -1.14
N TYR A 99 -20.66 17.63 -1.44
CA TYR A 99 -19.47 17.83 -2.25
C TYR A 99 -19.68 17.32 -3.67
N ARG A 100 -19.46 18.22 -4.63
CA ARG A 100 -19.49 18.02 -6.08
C ARG A 100 -18.53 19.02 -6.73
N ASN A 101 -17.96 18.65 -7.87
CA ASN A 101 -17.05 19.47 -8.64
C ASN A 101 -17.80 20.24 -9.74
N GLU A 102 -17.15 21.24 -10.34
CA GLU A 102 -17.55 21.73 -11.67
C GLU A 102 -17.34 20.60 -12.68
N LEU A 103 -18.22 20.48 -13.68
CA LEU A 103 -18.03 19.56 -14.81
C LEU A 103 -17.28 20.27 -15.94
N ASN A 104 -16.52 19.52 -16.74
CA ASN A 104 -15.65 20.04 -17.79
C ASN A 104 -16.23 19.80 -19.21
N ASN A 105 -15.54 20.24 -20.26
CA ASN A 105 -15.99 20.03 -21.65
C ASN A 105 -16.06 18.53 -22.02
N GLU A 106 -15.12 17.71 -21.54
CA GLU A 106 -15.10 16.25 -21.74
C GLU A 106 -16.40 15.59 -21.25
N ASP A 107 -16.98 16.06 -20.14
CA ASP A 107 -18.26 15.57 -19.63
C ASP A 107 -19.43 15.87 -20.59
N TYR A 108 -19.43 17.00 -21.31
CA TYR A 108 -20.45 17.29 -22.33
C TYR A 108 -20.15 16.60 -23.67
N GLU A 109 -18.88 16.38 -24.01
CA GLU A 109 -18.48 15.59 -25.19
C GLU A 109 -18.92 14.12 -25.03
N ILE A 110 -18.70 13.52 -23.85
CA ILE A 110 -19.18 12.16 -23.50
C ILE A 110 -20.72 12.08 -23.59
N ALA A 111 -21.44 13.15 -23.23
CA ALA A 111 -22.90 13.17 -23.29
C ALA A 111 -23.46 13.05 -24.73
N ASN A 112 -22.63 13.25 -25.76
CA ASN A 112 -22.99 13.10 -27.17
C ASN A 112 -22.63 11.71 -27.76
N GLU A 113 -22.06 10.80 -26.97
CA GLU A 113 -21.75 9.44 -27.42
C GLU A 113 -23.00 8.55 -27.49
N LYS A 114 -23.05 7.67 -28.51
CA LYS A 114 -24.25 6.86 -28.83
C LYS A 114 -24.69 5.87 -27.74
N ASP A 115 -23.74 5.34 -26.98
CA ASP A 115 -23.97 4.24 -26.02
C ASP A 115 -24.12 4.73 -24.56
N VAL A 116 -24.32 6.04 -24.37
CA VAL A 116 -24.42 6.68 -23.06
C VAL A 116 -25.88 6.81 -22.61
N LYS A 117 -26.21 6.25 -21.45
CA LYS A 117 -27.54 6.42 -20.84
C LYS A 117 -27.57 7.68 -19.96
N LEU A 118 -28.73 8.36 -19.98
CA LEU A 118 -28.98 9.62 -19.27
C LEU A 118 -27.88 10.68 -19.56
N PRO A 119 -27.77 11.17 -20.81
CA PRO A 119 -26.77 12.19 -21.15
C PRO A 119 -26.92 13.46 -20.28
N LEU A 120 -25.79 14.07 -19.94
CA LEU A 120 -25.69 15.31 -19.18
C LEU A 120 -26.38 16.49 -19.91
N ASN A 121 -27.14 17.30 -19.19
CA ASN A 121 -27.80 18.49 -19.75
C ASN A 121 -26.92 19.74 -19.56
N GLU A 122 -27.02 20.71 -20.47
CA GLU A 122 -26.20 21.95 -20.46
C GLU A 122 -26.32 22.77 -19.17
N ASN A 123 -27.42 22.63 -18.42
CA ASN A 123 -27.65 23.32 -17.15
C ASN A 123 -27.14 22.53 -15.92
N GLU A 124 -26.64 21.31 -16.08
CA GLU A 124 -26.21 20.42 -14.99
C GLU A 124 -24.72 20.59 -14.65
N VAL A 125 -24.27 21.85 -14.54
CA VAL A 125 -22.86 22.28 -14.46
C VAL A 125 -22.00 21.73 -13.31
N LYS A 126 -22.57 20.94 -12.38
CA LYS A 126 -21.86 20.36 -11.23
C LYS A 126 -22.32 18.94 -10.92
N GLY A 127 -21.36 18.07 -10.66
CA GLY A 127 -21.60 16.69 -10.26
C GLY A 127 -20.36 16.03 -9.64
N LEU A 128 -20.43 14.72 -9.42
CA LEU A 128 -19.34 13.90 -8.90
C LEU A 128 -19.21 12.64 -9.77
N HIS A 129 -18.02 12.39 -10.32
CA HIS A 129 -17.75 11.14 -11.04
C HIS A 129 -17.81 9.94 -10.10
N VAL A 130 -18.56 8.92 -10.49
CA VAL A 130 -18.82 7.71 -9.70
C VAL A 130 -18.71 6.46 -10.58
N ALA A 131 -18.30 5.36 -9.96
CA ALA A 131 -18.39 4.03 -10.56
C ALA A 131 -19.68 3.35 -10.11
N LEU A 132 -20.47 2.82 -11.05
CA LEU A 132 -21.66 2.03 -10.76
C LEU A 132 -21.33 0.55 -10.91
N LYS A 133 -21.38 -0.22 -9.81
CA LYS A 133 -21.14 -1.66 -9.82
C LYS A 133 -22.45 -2.44 -9.79
N SER A 134 -22.80 -3.07 -10.90
CA SER A 134 -24.00 -3.92 -11.01
C SER A 134 -23.89 -5.15 -10.13
N LEU A 135 -24.94 -5.43 -9.35
CA LEU A 135 -25.02 -6.59 -8.47
C LEU A 135 -25.81 -7.74 -9.11
N ASN A 136 -25.46 -8.14 -10.34
CA ASN A 136 -26.08 -9.20 -11.18
C ASN A 136 -26.82 -10.32 -10.41
N ASN A 137 -27.99 -10.73 -10.91
CA ASN A 137 -28.94 -11.66 -10.26
C ASN A 137 -29.46 -11.14 -8.90
N SER A 138 -29.88 -9.87 -8.86
CA SER A 138 -30.12 -9.12 -7.62
C SER A 138 -31.48 -9.33 -6.91
N SER A 139 -32.30 -10.31 -7.33
CA SER A 139 -33.61 -10.59 -6.73
C SER A 139 -33.59 -10.92 -5.24
N ASN A 140 -32.43 -11.29 -4.67
CA ASN A 140 -32.22 -11.42 -3.23
C ASN A 140 -30.94 -10.72 -2.74
N ILE A 141 -31.01 -9.40 -2.62
CA ILE A 141 -29.90 -8.55 -2.12
C ILE A 141 -29.45 -8.88 -0.68
N ASN A 142 -30.19 -9.67 0.10
CA ASN A 142 -29.78 -10.09 1.45
C ASN A 142 -28.46 -10.88 1.44
N ALA A 143 -28.17 -11.66 0.39
CA ALA A 143 -26.89 -12.32 0.22
C ALA A 143 -25.72 -11.32 0.12
N LYS A 144 -25.97 -10.16 -0.51
CA LYS A 144 -24.97 -9.12 -0.79
C LYS A 144 -24.91 -8.03 0.29
N LYS A 145 -25.81 -8.04 1.29
CA LYS A 145 -25.70 -7.20 2.51
C LYS A 145 -24.37 -7.44 3.24
N TYR A 146 -23.85 -8.67 3.23
CA TYR A 146 -22.56 -8.99 3.83
C TYR A 146 -21.37 -8.31 3.13
N TYR A 147 -21.38 -8.19 1.80
CA TYR A 147 -20.36 -7.43 1.05
C TYR A 147 -20.29 -5.99 1.58
N VAL A 148 -21.44 -5.29 1.59
CA VAL A 148 -21.46 -3.86 1.92
C VAL A 148 -21.10 -3.65 3.39
N LYS A 149 -21.62 -4.49 4.30
CA LYS A 149 -21.28 -4.39 5.73
C LYS A 149 -19.81 -4.73 6.04
N ASN A 150 -19.22 -5.72 5.37
CA ASN A 150 -17.80 -6.05 5.53
C ASN A 150 -16.92 -4.89 5.04
N HIS A 151 -17.24 -4.35 3.86
CA HIS A 151 -16.54 -3.19 3.29
C HIS A 151 -16.61 -1.95 4.20
N LEU A 152 -17.83 -1.53 4.59
CA LEU A 152 -18.02 -0.38 5.49
C LEU A 152 -17.37 -0.57 6.87
N LYS A 153 -17.20 -1.82 7.35
CA LYS A 153 -16.45 -2.08 8.59
C LYS A 153 -14.99 -1.65 8.44
N CYS A 154 -14.36 -1.94 7.30
CA CYS A 154 -12.96 -1.56 7.05
C CYS A 154 -12.80 -0.07 6.79
N SER A 155 -13.71 0.55 6.01
CA SER A 155 -13.69 2.01 5.76
C SER A 155 -13.79 2.84 7.04
N LYS A 156 -14.44 2.33 8.11
CA LYS A 156 -14.54 2.99 9.42
C LYS A 156 -13.21 3.14 10.16
N LEU A 157 -12.21 2.29 9.89
CA LEU A 157 -10.91 2.37 10.58
C LEU A 157 -10.07 3.55 10.08
N ASN A 158 -10.22 3.97 8.81
CA ASN A 158 -9.44 5.04 8.17
C ASN A 158 -7.90 4.82 8.21
N ILE A 159 -7.45 3.59 8.46
CA ILE A 159 -6.05 3.18 8.48
C ILE A 159 -5.55 2.94 7.05
N GLY A 160 -6.29 2.13 6.28
CA GLY A 160 -5.94 1.70 4.92
C GLY A 160 -6.73 2.40 3.81
N SER A 161 -6.13 2.45 2.62
CA SER A 161 -6.73 3.05 1.43
C SER A 161 -7.69 2.06 0.76
N ILE A 162 -8.99 2.23 1.01
CA ILE A 162 -10.07 1.37 0.51
C ILE A 162 -11.02 2.26 -0.29
N ILE A 163 -11.45 1.81 -1.47
CA ILE A 163 -12.34 2.57 -2.35
C ILE A 163 -13.65 2.94 -1.63
N ARG A 164 -14.15 4.16 -1.70
CA ARG A 164 -15.39 4.52 -0.99
C ARG A 164 -16.66 4.01 -1.68
N ILE A 165 -17.64 3.54 -0.90
CA ILE A 165 -19.05 3.42 -1.33
C ILE A 165 -19.80 4.69 -0.92
N PHE A 166 -20.54 5.29 -1.84
CA PHE A 166 -21.44 6.43 -1.59
C PHE A 166 -22.88 6.01 -1.34
N GLY A 167 -23.33 4.89 -1.92
CA GLY A 167 -24.73 4.51 -1.81
C GLY A 167 -25.13 3.29 -2.63
N ILE A 168 -26.44 3.09 -2.69
CA ILE A 168 -27.10 2.06 -3.49
C ILE A 168 -28.08 2.76 -4.43
N THR A 169 -28.17 2.29 -5.67
CA THR A 169 -29.18 2.67 -6.65
C THR A 169 -29.81 1.42 -7.27
N GLN A 170 -30.82 1.58 -8.12
CA GLN A 170 -31.40 0.51 -8.91
C GLN A 170 -31.65 1.01 -10.33
N ASP A 171 -31.15 0.29 -11.33
CA ASP A 171 -31.45 0.55 -12.73
C ASP A 171 -32.93 0.18 -12.99
N PRO A 172 -33.78 1.12 -13.43
CA PRO A 172 -35.20 0.87 -13.66
C PRO A 172 -35.45 -0.03 -14.88
N GLU A 173 -34.52 -0.14 -15.82
CA GLU A 173 -34.69 -0.98 -17.01
C GLU A 173 -34.44 -2.46 -16.68
N THR A 174 -33.30 -2.77 -16.05
CA THR A 174 -32.95 -4.16 -15.70
C THR A 174 -33.42 -4.59 -14.32
N SER A 175 -34.01 -3.67 -13.54
CA SER A 175 -34.31 -3.82 -12.11
C SER A 175 -33.10 -4.18 -11.23
N ASN A 176 -31.86 -4.08 -11.72
CA ASN A 176 -30.69 -4.47 -10.95
C ASN A 176 -30.28 -3.40 -9.94
N TYR A 177 -30.10 -3.81 -8.70
CA TYR A 177 -29.39 -2.99 -7.71
C TYR A 177 -27.92 -2.80 -8.13
N MET A 178 -27.43 -1.58 -7.99
CA MET A 178 -26.04 -1.21 -8.23
C MET A 178 -25.47 -0.46 -7.03
N LEU A 179 -24.19 -0.66 -6.75
CA LEU A 179 -23.47 0.17 -5.77
C LEU A 179 -22.95 1.42 -6.48
N VAL A 180 -23.14 2.58 -5.87
CA VAL A 180 -22.51 3.83 -6.30
C VAL A 180 -21.23 3.99 -5.49
N MET A 181 -20.10 4.02 -6.19
CA MET A 181 -18.76 3.96 -5.62
C MET A 181 -17.91 5.14 -6.13
N GLU A 182 -16.82 5.41 -5.43
CA GLU A 182 -15.78 6.34 -5.86
C GLU A 182 -15.16 5.92 -7.19
N PHE A 183 -14.95 6.89 -8.09
CA PHE A 183 -14.32 6.66 -9.39
C PHE A 183 -12.85 7.08 -9.33
N VAL A 184 -11.95 6.15 -9.68
CA VAL A 184 -10.50 6.32 -9.59
C VAL A 184 -9.91 6.23 -11.01
N ASN A 185 -9.36 7.34 -11.50
CA ASN A 185 -9.15 7.57 -12.93
C ASN A 185 -7.84 7.01 -13.53
N GLY A 186 -6.93 6.46 -12.72
CA GLY A 186 -5.68 5.82 -13.19
C GLY A 186 -5.82 4.32 -13.51
N GLY A 187 -7.05 3.78 -13.48
CA GLY A 187 -7.31 2.36 -13.74
C GLY A 187 -6.89 1.48 -12.57
N ASN A 188 -6.31 0.30 -12.87
CA ASN A 188 -5.86 -0.67 -11.87
C ASN A 188 -4.36 -0.95 -11.97
N LEU A 189 -3.79 -1.57 -10.94
CA LEU A 189 -2.36 -1.89 -10.89
C LEU A 189 -1.95 -2.81 -12.05
N ARG A 190 -2.79 -3.76 -12.47
CA ARG A 190 -2.48 -4.70 -13.56
C ARG A 190 -2.26 -4.00 -14.90
N SER A 191 -3.04 -2.96 -15.21
CA SER A 191 -2.83 -2.15 -16.43
C SER A 191 -1.64 -1.19 -16.34
N ASN A 192 -1.00 -1.06 -15.18
CA ASN A 192 0.07 -0.10 -14.91
C ASN A 192 1.42 -0.76 -14.53
N LEU A 193 1.50 -2.09 -14.49
CA LEU A 193 2.68 -2.84 -14.02
C LEU A 193 3.98 -2.42 -14.72
N LEU A 194 3.93 -2.16 -16.03
CA LEU A 194 5.08 -1.76 -16.82
C LEU A 194 5.64 -0.39 -16.38
N ILE A 195 4.78 0.56 -15.99
CA ILE A 195 5.22 1.85 -15.42
C ILE A 195 5.91 1.62 -14.07
N LYS A 196 5.37 0.72 -13.24
CA LYS A 196 5.90 0.40 -11.90
C LYS A 196 7.20 -0.43 -11.92
N LYS A 197 7.46 -1.16 -13.01
CA LYS A 197 8.76 -1.80 -13.29
C LYS A 197 9.87 -0.74 -13.36
N TYR A 198 9.65 0.33 -14.13
CA TYR A 198 10.62 1.41 -14.35
C TYR A 198 10.67 2.48 -13.26
N ASN A 199 9.65 2.59 -12.41
CA ASN A 199 9.57 3.60 -11.34
C ASN A 199 9.62 2.94 -9.94
N PRO A 200 10.82 2.51 -9.47
CA PRO A 200 10.95 1.65 -8.29
C PRO A 200 10.56 2.33 -6.97
N PHE A 201 10.63 3.66 -6.86
CA PHE A 201 10.15 4.37 -5.67
C PHE A 201 8.63 4.22 -5.48
N GLU A 202 7.86 4.38 -6.56
CA GLU A 202 6.40 4.19 -6.56
C GLU A 202 6.03 2.78 -6.12
N LYS A 203 6.77 1.75 -6.58
CA LYS A 203 6.60 0.36 -6.15
C LYS A 203 6.66 0.20 -4.62
N TYR A 204 7.62 0.79 -3.93
CA TYR A 204 7.73 0.65 -2.47
C TYR A 204 6.61 1.40 -1.72
N LEU A 205 6.29 2.62 -2.16
CA LEU A 205 5.12 3.37 -1.67
C LEU A 205 3.82 2.58 -1.87
N ASN A 206 3.65 1.98 -3.06
CA ASN A 206 2.47 1.22 -3.40
C ASN A 206 2.35 -0.05 -2.55
N LEU A 207 3.43 -0.82 -2.38
CA LEU A 207 3.44 -2.01 -1.53
C LEU A 207 3.08 -1.68 -0.08
N MET A 208 3.58 -0.57 0.47
CA MET A 208 3.20 -0.10 1.81
C MET A 208 1.69 0.20 1.89
N TYR A 209 1.12 0.96 0.94
CA TYR A 209 -0.32 1.29 0.96
C TYR A 209 -1.23 0.07 0.72
N ILE A 210 -0.86 -0.82 -0.19
CA ILE A 210 -1.57 -2.08 -0.46
C ILE A 210 -1.60 -2.95 0.80
N THR A 211 -0.46 -3.05 1.49
CA THR A 211 -0.37 -3.80 2.75
C THR A 211 -1.16 -3.14 3.88
N ARG A 212 -1.16 -1.81 3.97
CA ARG A 212 -1.97 -1.06 4.94
C ARG A 212 -3.48 -1.32 4.76
N ALA A 213 -3.95 -1.46 3.53
CA ALA A 213 -5.33 -1.86 3.23
C ALA A 213 -5.61 -3.33 3.60
N LEU A 214 -4.65 -4.23 3.38
CA LEU A 214 -4.74 -5.64 3.77
C LEU A 214 -4.75 -5.82 5.30
N LEU A 215 -3.92 -5.07 6.02
CA LEU A 215 -3.90 -4.98 7.49
C LEU A 215 -5.27 -4.54 8.03
N THR A 216 -5.82 -3.45 7.50
CA THR A 216 -7.17 -2.93 7.87
C THR A 216 -8.26 -4.01 7.73
N LEU A 217 -8.16 -4.86 6.71
CA LEU A 217 -9.07 -5.99 6.47
C LEU A 217 -8.85 -7.13 7.48
N HIS A 218 -7.60 -7.45 7.79
CA HIS A 218 -7.20 -8.52 8.70
C HIS A 218 -7.47 -8.16 10.17
N GLU A 219 -7.28 -6.90 10.59
CA GLU A 219 -7.75 -6.34 11.87
C GLU A 219 -9.27 -6.46 12.02
N CYS A 220 -10.02 -6.21 10.93
CA CYS A 220 -11.46 -6.45 10.89
C CYS A 220 -11.87 -7.94 11.01
N ASN A 221 -10.90 -8.85 11.14
CA ASN A 221 -11.03 -10.30 11.10
C ASN A 221 -11.76 -10.83 9.85
N LEU A 222 -11.51 -10.17 8.72
CA LEU A 222 -11.91 -10.56 7.39
C LEU A 222 -10.69 -11.09 6.62
N PHE A 223 -10.95 -11.81 5.53
CA PHE A 223 -10.03 -12.00 4.40
C PHE A 223 -10.62 -11.36 3.13
N HIS A 224 -9.84 -11.17 2.08
CA HIS A 224 -10.33 -10.62 0.80
C HIS A 224 -10.89 -11.71 -0.11
N GLY A 225 -10.14 -12.80 -0.27
CA GLY A 225 -10.51 -13.95 -1.10
C GLY A 225 -10.24 -13.76 -2.59
N ASP A 226 -10.30 -12.53 -3.10
CA ASP A 226 -9.98 -12.18 -4.49
C ASP A 226 -8.95 -11.03 -4.55
N PHE A 227 -7.84 -11.20 -3.83
CA PHE A 227 -6.79 -10.18 -3.72
C PHE A 227 -5.85 -10.25 -4.91
N HIS A 228 -5.92 -9.30 -5.84
CA HIS A 228 -5.07 -9.29 -7.03
C HIS A 228 -4.88 -7.88 -7.61
N SER A 229 -3.83 -7.67 -8.44
CA SER A 229 -3.52 -6.37 -9.04
C SER A 229 -4.67 -5.73 -9.83
N GLY A 230 -5.58 -6.51 -10.42
CA GLY A 230 -6.78 -5.98 -11.08
C GLY A 230 -7.83 -5.36 -10.14
N ASN A 231 -7.77 -5.64 -8.84
CA ASN A 231 -8.69 -5.14 -7.80
C ASN A 231 -8.05 -4.01 -6.97
N ILE A 232 -6.82 -3.61 -7.30
CA ILE A 232 -6.10 -2.49 -6.69
C ILE A 232 -6.15 -1.34 -7.68
N LEU A 233 -6.95 -0.31 -7.39
CA LEU A 233 -7.10 0.87 -8.24
C LEU A 233 -5.98 1.90 -7.96
N LEU A 234 -5.64 2.73 -8.95
CA LEU A 234 -4.60 3.76 -8.84
C LEU A 234 -5.17 5.14 -9.18
N ASP A 235 -4.91 6.16 -8.35
CA ASP A 235 -5.23 7.55 -8.70
C ASP A 235 -4.05 8.28 -9.39
N HIS A 236 -4.25 9.56 -9.69
CA HIS A 236 -3.27 10.43 -10.35
C HIS A 236 -2.05 10.79 -9.47
N THR A 237 -2.03 10.38 -8.21
CA THR A 237 -0.91 10.52 -7.26
C THR A 237 -0.21 9.18 -6.98
N ASP A 238 -0.57 8.13 -7.73
CA ASP A 238 -0.26 6.72 -7.47
C ASP A 238 -0.82 6.16 -6.17
N SER A 239 -1.73 6.86 -5.48
CA SER A 239 -2.36 6.33 -4.29
C SER A 239 -3.22 5.12 -4.65
N ASN A 240 -3.01 4.01 -3.94
CA ASN A 240 -3.64 2.73 -4.22
C ASN A 240 -4.95 2.60 -3.45
N TYR A 241 -5.99 2.05 -4.06
CA TYR A 241 -7.28 1.81 -3.40
C TYR A 241 -7.68 0.35 -3.57
N LEU A 242 -7.80 -0.38 -2.46
CA LEU A 242 -8.33 -1.75 -2.49
C LEU A 242 -9.82 -1.72 -2.80
N SER A 243 -10.22 -2.53 -3.79
CA SER A 243 -11.59 -2.62 -4.30
C SER A 243 -12.04 -4.09 -4.45
N ASP A 244 -13.33 -4.25 -4.78
CA ASP A 244 -14.03 -5.54 -4.92
C ASP A 244 -13.93 -6.53 -3.74
N PHE A 245 -14.66 -6.21 -2.67
CA PHE A 245 -14.84 -7.08 -1.50
C PHE A 245 -15.78 -8.28 -1.80
N GLY A 246 -15.93 -8.67 -3.08
CA GLY A 246 -16.92 -9.60 -3.63
C GLY A 246 -17.01 -10.93 -2.89
N LEU A 247 -15.85 -11.47 -2.52
CA LEU A 247 -15.69 -12.73 -1.81
C LEU A 247 -15.26 -12.56 -0.35
N SER A 248 -15.15 -11.31 0.15
CA SER A 248 -14.63 -11.02 1.49
C SER A 248 -15.58 -11.51 2.58
N ARG A 249 -15.06 -12.34 3.49
CA ARG A 249 -15.84 -13.01 4.55
C ARG A 249 -15.05 -13.02 5.88
N PRO A 250 -15.74 -13.16 7.03
CA PRO A 250 -15.08 -13.37 8.33
C PRO A 250 -14.43 -14.75 8.41
N VAL A 251 -13.20 -14.82 8.95
CA VAL A 251 -12.40 -16.06 9.03
C VAL A 251 -13.17 -17.20 9.72
N ASN A 252 -13.93 -16.90 10.77
CA ASN A 252 -14.57 -17.92 11.61
C ASN A 252 -15.99 -18.30 11.15
N LYS A 253 -16.47 -17.79 9.99
CA LYS A 253 -17.83 -18.08 9.52
C LYS A 253 -17.82 -19.29 8.58
N ILE A 254 -18.25 -20.45 9.10
CA ILE A 254 -18.55 -21.63 8.28
C ILE A 254 -19.59 -21.22 7.22
N VAL A 255 -19.32 -21.54 5.96
CA VAL A 255 -20.24 -21.35 4.83
C VAL A 255 -20.48 -22.70 4.17
N ASN A 256 -21.74 -23.10 4.04
CA ASN A 256 -22.12 -24.39 3.44
C ASN A 256 -21.95 -24.43 1.90
N SER A 257 -21.09 -23.58 1.34
CA SER A 257 -20.76 -23.55 -0.08
C SER A 257 -19.37 -24.14 -0.28
N ASN A 258 -19.29 -25.36 -0.84
CA ASN A 258 -18.02 -25.95 -1.30
C ASN A 258 -17.49 -25.29 -2.60
N GLU A 259 -18.08 -24.17 -3.01
CA GLU A 259 -17.72 -23.46 -4.24
C GLU A 259 -16.52 -22.54 -4.00
N ILE A 260 -15.45 -22.81 -4.73
CA ILE A 260 -14.25 -21.98 -4.76
C ILE A 260 -14.31 -21.09 -6.00
N TYR A 261 -13.84 -19.86 -5.82
CA TYR A 261 -13.84 -18.80 -6.81
C TYR A 261 -12.56 -17.99 -6.68
N GLY A 262 -11.86 -17.72 -7.77
CA GLY A 262 -10.67 -16.87 -7.76
C GLY A 262 -9.96 -16.79 -9.11
N VAL A 263 -8.75 -16.22 -9.10
CA VAL A 263 -7.88 -16.03 -10.26
C VAL A 263 -6.58 -16.82 -10.04
N ILE A 264 -6.41 -17.92 -10.78
CA ILE A 264 -5.45 -19.01 -10.45
C ILE A 264 -4.04 -18.55 -10.03
N PRO A 265 -3.33 -17.65 -10.74
CA PRO A 265 -2.01 -17.18 -10.33
C PRO A 265 -1.91 -16.69 -8.87
N TYR A 266 -2.97 -16.05 -8.36
CA TYR A 266 -3.02 -15.48 -7.01
C TYR A 266 -3.64 -16.43 -5.98
N MET A 267 -4.12 -17.61 -6.38
CA MET A 267 -4.76 -18.57 -5.48
C MET A 267 -3.71 -19.44 -4.78
N ALA A 268 -3.76 -19.46 -3.45
CA ALA A 268 -2.84 -20.26 -2.65
C ALA A 268 -3.07 -21.78 -2.84
N PRO A 269 -2.02 -22.62 -2.78
CA PRO A 269 -2.11 -24.07 -2.94
C PRO A 269 -3.20 -24.75 -2.12
N GLU A 270 -3.41 -24.35 -0.87
CA GLU A 270 -4.43 -24.93 -0.01
C GLU A 270 -5.86 -24.62 -0.47
N ILE A 271 -6.07 -23.48 -1.13
CA ILE A 271 -7.37 -23.04 -1.66
C ILE A 271 -7.69 -23.80 -2.95
N LEU A 272 -6.73 -23.91 -3.87
CA LEU A 272 -6.87 -24.76 -5.07
C LEU A 272 -7.20 -26.21 -4.68
N ARG A 273 -6.66 -26.68 -3.56
CA ARG A 273 -6.93 -27.99 -2.94
C ARG A 273 -8.21 -28.08 -2.09
N GLY A 274 -9.15 -27.14 -2.18
CA GLY A 274 -10.46 -27.32 -1.53
C GLY A 274 -10.58 -26.77 -0.10
N LYS A 275 -9.52 -26.20 0.50
CA LYS A 275 -9.59 -25.71 1.89
C LYS A 275 -10.25 -24.32 1.96
N PRO A 276 -10.89 -23.97 3.11
CA PRO A 276 -11.46 -22.64 3.30
C PRO A 276 -10.42 -21.52 3.18
N TYR A 277 -10.88 -20.37 2.68
CA TYR A 277 -10.07 -19.14 2.64
C TYR A 277 -9.66 -18.65 4.04
N THR A 278 -8.45 -18.10 4.11
CA THR A 278 -7.84 -17.56 5.34
C THR A 278 -7.11 -16.26 5.04
N LYS A 279 -6.73 -15.51 6.09
CA LYS A 279 -5.84 -14.35 5.96
C LYS A 279 -4.52 -14.69 5.24
N ALA A 280 -3.95 -15.87 5.54
CA ALA A 280 -2.71 -16.34 4.90
C ALA A 280 -2.86 -16.61 3.40
N ALA A 281 -4.08 -16.83 2.89
CA ALA A 281 -4.32 -16.94 1.44
C ALA A 281 -4.18 -15.58 0.75
N ASP A 282 -4.67 -14.48 1.34
CA ASP A 282 -4.45 -13.13 0.81
C ASP A 282 -2.94 -12.76 0.80
N ILE A 283 -2.17 -13.23 1.80
CA ILE A 283 -0.71 -13.04 1.87
C ILE A 283 0.02 -13.76 0.73
N TYR A 284 -0.43 -14.97 0.35
CA TYR A 284 0.08 -15.64 -0.85
C TYR A 284 -0.16 -14.78 -2.10
N SER A 285 -1.38 -14.26 -2.24
CA SER A 285 -1.75 -13.38 -3.34
C SER A 285 -0.93 -12.08 -3.36
N PHE A 286 -0.60 -11.53 -2.19
CA PHE A 286 0.32 -10.39 -2.05
C PHE A 286 1.74 -10.73 -2.55
N GLY A 287 2.25 -11.93 -2.27
CA GLY A 287 3.52 -12.41 -2.83
C GLY A 287 3.53 -12.47 -4.37
N ILE A 288 2.40 -12.79 -4.98
CA ILE A 288 2.24 -12.76 -6.44
C ILE A 288 2.20 -11.32 -6.97
N ILE A 289 1.53 -10.39 -6.27
CA ILE A 289 1.56 -8.95 -6.60
C ILE A 289 2.98 -8.37 -6.48
N MET A 290 3.77 -8.77 -5.47
CA MET A 290 5.19 -8.41 -5.37
C MET A 290 5.98 -8.83 -6.61
N TRP A 291 5.70 -10.02 -7.16
CA TRP A 291 6.35 -10.46 -8.40
C TRP A 291 5.97 -9.61 -9.60
N GLU A 292 4.68 -9.30 -9.77
CA GLU A 292 4.18 -8.44 -10.86
C GLU A 292 4.83 -7.03 -10.84
N PHE A 293 5.12 -6.50 -9.65
CA PHE A 293 5.89 -5.26 -9.44
C PHE A 293 7.38 -5.35 -9.87
N THR A 294 7.93 -6.55 -10.07
CA THR A 294 9.33 -6.76 -10.51
C THR A 294 9.43 -7.14 -11.98
N SER A 295 8.49 -7.92 -12.50
CA SER A 295 8.44 -8.32 -13.91
C SER A 295 7.85 -7.25 -14.83
N GLY A 296 6.91 -6.44 -14.31
CA GLY A 296 6.12 -5.50 -15.09
C GLY A 296 4.97 -6.15 -15.87
N VAL A 297 4.71 -7.44 -15.65
CA VAL A 297 3.68 -8.23 -16.37
C VAL A 297 2.88 -9.13 -15.42
N PRO A 298 1.66 -9.56 -15.80
CA PRO A 298 0.85 -10.45 -14.97
C PRO A 298 1.50 -11.81 -14.71
N ALA A 299 1.27 -12.38 -13.52
CA ALA A 299 1.84 -13.67 -13.16
C ALA A 299 1.31 -14.83 -14.03
N PHE A 300 2.21 -15.66 -14.55
CA PHE A 300 1.95 -16.77 -15.48
C PHE A 300 1.31 -16.39 -16.83
N HIS A 301 1.55 -15.16 -17.33
CA HIS A 301 1.01 -14.68 -18.61
C HIS A 301 1.37 -15.56 -19.82
N ASP A 302 2.40 -16.39 -19.71
CA ASP A 302 3.00 -17.21 -20.76
C ASP A 302 2.28 -18.56 -20.99
N LYS A 303 1.30 -18.93 -20.16
CA LYS A 303 0.68 -20.28 -20.20
C LYS A 303 -0.86 -20.28 -20.02
N PRO A 304 -1.54 -21.40 -20.32
CA PRO A 304 -2.94 -21.59 -19.95
C PRO A 304 -3.18 -21.39 -18.45
N HIS A 305 -4.34 -20.86 -18.08
CA HIS A 305 -4.84 -20.93 -16.72
C HIS A 305 -5.90 -22.02 -16.66
N ASP A 306 -5.58 -23.17 -16.07
CA ASP A 306 -6.44 -24.36 -16.04
C ASP A 306 -6.12 -25.29 -14.84
N LEU A 307 -6.54 -26.56 -14.95
CA LEU A 307 -6.25 -27.61 -13.98
C LEU A 307 -4.75 -27.87 -13.83
N ASP A 308 -3.98 -27.83 -14.93
CA ASP A 308 -2.59 -28.26 -14.93
C ASP A 308 -1.70 -27.18 -14.30
N LEU A 309 -1.96 -25.90 -14.60
CA LEU A 309 -1.37 -24.79 -13.83
C LEU A 309 -1.76 -24.87 -12.34
N SER A 310 -2.99 -25.28 -12.02
CA SER A 310 -3.43 -25.44 -10.63
C SER A 310 -2.70 -26.57 -9.90
N LEU A 311 -2.49 -27.71 -10.58
CA LEU A 311 -1.70 -28.83 -10.09
C LEU A 311 -0.25 -28.41 -9.85
N ASP A 312 0.38 -27.73 -10.80
CA ASP A 312 1.77 -27.29 -10.69
C ASP A 312 1.98 -26.28 -9.56
N ILE A 313 1.08 -25.29 -9.39
CA ILE A 313 1.10 -24.37 -8.24
C ILE A 313 1.03 -25.14 -6.91
N CYS A 314 0.22 -26.22 -6.85
CA CYS A 314 0.12 -27.09 -5.69
C CYS A 314 1.38 -27.95 -5.46
N LYS A 315 2.07 -28.37 -6.53
CA LYS A 315 3.38 -29.07 -6.47
C LYS A 315 4.53 -28.14 -6.08
N GLY A 316 4.37 -26.83 -6.27
CA GLY A 316 5.33 -25.81 -5.84
C GLY A 316 5.77 -24.81 -6.91
N LEU A 317 5.22 -24.87 -8.12
CA LEU A 317 5.51 -23.90 -9.18
C LEU A 317 5.20 -22.47 -8.71
N ARG A 318 6.12 -21.55 -8.98
CA ARG A 318 6.00 -20.11 -8.77
C ARG A 318 6.55 -19.38 -10.01
N PRO A 319 6.16 -18.11 -10.24
CA PRO A 319 6.78 -17.30 -11.28
C PRO A 319 8.31 -17.21 -11.11
N GLU A 320 9.06 -17.23 -12.21
CA GLU A 320 10.52 -17.15 -12.20
C GLU A 320 10.99 -15.78 -11.71
N ILE A 321 11.98 -15.75 -10.82
CA ILE A 321 12.42 -14.49 -10.19
C ILE A 321 13.33 -13.73 -11.15
N VAL A 322 12.89 -12.55 -11.56
CA VAL A 322 13.63 -11.64 -12.44
C VAL A 322 15.01 -11.36 -11.87
N GLU A 323 16.06 -11.51 -12.69
CA GLU A 323 17.48 -11.44 -12.29
C GLU A 323 17.85 -10.17 -11.50
N SER A 324 17.23 -9.03 -11.82
CA SER A 324 17.43 -7.74 -11.15
C SER A 324 16.68 -7.59 -9.81
N THR A 325 15.99 -8.62 -9.32
CA THR A 325 15.23 -8.58 -8.06
C THR A 325 16.17 -8.62 -6.86
N LEU A 326 16.18 -7.55 -6.06
CA LEU A 326 17.02 -7.44 -4.87
C LEU A 326 16.80 -8.63 -3.90
N PRO A 327 17.86 -9.24 -3.32
CA PRO A 327 17.71 -10.46 -2.50
C PRO A 327 16.74 -10.34 -1.33
N VAL A 328 16.69 -9.21 -0.63
CA VAL A 328 15.73 -8.95 0.46
C VAL A 328 14.28 -8.92 -0.03
N TYR A 329 14.05 -8.40 -1.24
CA TYR A 329 12.73 -8.41 -1.90
C TYR A 329 12.33 -9.84 -2.28
N ALA A 330 13.24 -10.57 -2.92
CA ALA A 330 13.04 -11.98 -3.29
C ALA A 330 12.79 -12.88 -2.06
N ARG A 331 13.47 -12.64 -0.93
CA ARG A 331 13.25 -13.38 0.33
C ARG A 331 11.85 -13.13 0.88
N LEU A 332 11.39 -11.88 0.97
CA LEU A 332 10.04 -11.59 1.47
C LEU A 332 8.96 -12.15 0.54
N MET A 333 9.10 -11.96 -0.78
CA MET A 333 8.22 -12.52 -1.80
C MET A 333 8.11 -14.06 -1.69
N LYS A 334 9.24 -14.75 -1.46
CA LYS A 334 9.26 -16.20 -1.21
C LYS A 334 8.56 -16.61 0.08
N ARG A 335 8.65 -15.82 1.15
CA ARG A 335 7.90 -16.06 2.40
C ARG A 335 6.39 -15.86 2.19
N CYS A 336 5.98 -14.81 1.48
CA CYS A 336 4.58 -14.55 1.13
C CYS A 336 3.93 -15.73 0.39
N TRP A 337 4.55 -16.24 -0.67
CA TRP A 337 3.97 -17.31 -1.50
C TRP A 337 4.30 -18.75 -1.04
N ASN A 338 4.69 -18.95 0.23
CA ASN A 338 5.05 -20.26 0.75
C ASN A 338 3.89 -21.27 0.63
N SER A 339 4.16 -22.53 0.28
CA SER A 339 3.11 -23.57 0.21
C SER A 339 2.52 -23.91 1.57
N ASP A 340 3.26 -23.71 2.66
CA ASP A 340 2.74 -23.79 4.04
C ASP A 340 2.20 -22.41 4.48
N PRO A 341 0.88 -22.26 4.73
CA PRO A 341 0.31 -20.99 5.15
C PRO A 341 0.84 -20.48 6.49
N ASN A 342 1.38 -21.36 7.35
CA ASN A 342 1.93 -20.97 8.66
C ASN A 342 3.36 -20.38 8.56
N LYS A 343 4.00 -20.47 7.39
CA LYS A 343 5.33 -19.89 7.10
C LYS A 343 5.25 -18.57 6.35
N ARG A 344 4.04 -18.07 6.10
CA ARG A 344 3.78 -16.76 5.50
C ARG A 344 3.77 -15.68 6.59
N PRO A 345 4.24 -14.45 6.31
CA PRO A 345 4.16 -13.34 7.25
C PRO A 345 2.71 -12.94 7.54
N THR A 346 2.46 -12.21 8.63
CA THR A 346 1.16 -11.54 8.84
C THR A 346 1.07 -10.24 8.03
N ALA A 347 -0.14 -9.67 7.90
CA ALA A 347 -0.30 -8.35 7.31
C ALA A 347 0.38 -7.26 8.16
N ASP A 348 0.45 -7.46 9.48
CA ASP A 348 1.17 -6.61 10.44
C ASP A 348 2.68 -6.64 10.15
N GLU A 349 3.28 -7.84 10.07
CA GLU A 349 4.71 -8.03 9.78
C GLU A 349 5.09 -7.46 8.41
N LEU A 350 4.24 -7.68 7.39
CA LEU A 350 4.42 -7.05 6.09
C LEU A 350 4.37 -5.52 6.18
N PHE A 351 3.45 -4.96 6.98
CA PHE A 351 3.30 -3.51 7.09
C PHE A 351 4.50 -2.87 7.78
N GLU A 352 5.04 -3.49 8.83
CA GLU A 352 6.29 -3.09 9.48
C GLU A 352 7.45 -3.10 8.47
N ILE A 353 7.69 -4.24 7.81
CA ILE A 353 8.79 -4.40 6.85
C ILE A 353 8.70 -3.39 5.68
N LEU A 354 7.51 -3.20 5.12
CA LEU A 354 7.31 -2.34 3.95
C LEU A 354 7.24 -0.86 4.32
N SER A 355 6.86 -0.51 5.54
CA SER A 355 7.02 0.84 6.07
C SER A 355 8.51 1.17 6.30
N CYS A 356 9.30 0.22 6.80
CA CYS A 356 10.76 0.35 6.83
C CYS A 356 11.34 0.50 5.42
N TRP A 357 10.93 -0.29 4.43
CA TRP A 357 11.40 -0.13 3.04
C TRP A 357 11.02 1.25 2.49
N PHE A 358 9.78 1.72 2.65
CA PHE A 358 9.38 3.05 2.20
C PHE A 358 10.16 4.18 2.89
N ALA A 359 10.41 4.07 4.21
CA ALA A 359 11.24 5.02 4.94
C ALA A 359 12.71 5.02 4.46
N TYR A 360 13.22 3.85 4.04
CA TYR A 360 14.63 3.65 3.68
C TYR A 360 14.91 3.54 2.17
N CYS A 361 13.93 3.68 1.27
CA CYS A 361 14.21 3.83 -0.15
C CYS A 361 14.66 5.27 -0.49
N PRO A 362 15.59 5.47 -1.44
CA PRO A 362 15.91 6.80 -1.95
C PRO A 362 14.66 7.48 -2.52
N LYS A 363 14.34 8.67 -2.02
CA LYS A 363 13.17 9.44 -2.44
C LYS A 363 13.53 10.28 -3.67
N THR A 364 13.46 9.67 -4.85
CA THR A 364 13.32 10.43 -6.11
C THR A 364 12.07 11.30 -6.01
N MET A 365 12.10 12.55 -6.50
CA MET A 365 10.87 13.35 -6.49
C MET A 365 9.85 12.74 -7.46
N PHE A 366 8.56 12.83 -7.12
CA PHE A 366 7.45 12.30 -7.94
C PHE A 366 7.43 12.84 -9.39
N PHE A 367 8.16 13.93 -9.67
CA PHE A 367 8.25 14.56 -10.99
C PHE A 367 9.36 13.96 -11.88
N ASP A 368 10.33 13.24 -11.31
CA ASP A 368 11.44 12.62 -12.04
C ASP A 368 11.08 11.19 -12.52
N ARG A 369 9.84 10.96 -13.00
CA ARG A 369 9.39 9.66 -13.52
C ARG A 369 10.22 9.23 -14.73
N ILE A 370 10.67 7.98 -14.72
CA ILE A 370 11.30 7.34 -15.88
C ILE A 370 10.18 6.88 -16.83
N PRO A 371 10.12 7.37 -18.09
CA PRO A 371 9.17 6.87 -19.07
C PRO A 371 9.51 5.43 -19.45
N VAL A 372 8.49 4.64 -19.80
CA VAL A 372 8.70 3.30 -20.37
C VAL A 372 9.48 3.44 -21.68
N PRO A 373 10.58 2.69 -21.91
CA PRO A 373 11.33 2.75 -23.15
C PRO A 373 10.47 2.42 -24.38
N SER A 374 10.68 3.13 -25.49
CA SER A 374 9.90 2.95 -26.73
C SER A 374 10.16 1.61 -27.43
N ASP A 375 11.26 0.94 -27.08
CA ASP A 375 11.69 -0.38 -27.53
C ASP A 375 11.32 -1.50 -26.56
N GLU A 376 10.69 -1.18 -25.41
CA GLU A 376 10.20 -2.17 -24.46
C GLU A 376 9.13 -3.04 -25.11
N LYS A 377 9.35 -4.36 -25.11
CA LYS A 377 8.46 -5.30 -25.80
C LYS A 377 7.12 -5.37 -25.09
N ILE A 378 6.04 -5.06 -25.83
CA ILE A 378 4.69 -5.39 -25.41
C ILE A 378 4.60 -6.91 -25.30
N ILE A 379 4.45 -7.41 -24.08
CA ILE A 379 4.31 -8.83 -23.80
C ILE A 379 2.85 -9.21 -23.98
N GLU A 380 2.59 -10.05 -24.98
CA GLU A 380 1.26 -10.63 -25.19
C GLU A 380 1.01 -11.75 -24.16
N ASN A 381 -0.23 -11.81 -23.68
CA ASN A 381 -0.68 -12.88 -22.80
C ASN A 381 -1.10 -14.09 -23.64
N HIS A 382 -0.77 -15.29 -23.18
CA HIS A 382 -1.25 -16.55 -23.75
C HIS A 382 -2.78 -16.57 -23.83
N LEU A 383 -3.35 -17.02 -24.95
CA LEU A 383 -4.79 -16.91 -25.26
C LEU A 383 -5.72 -17.61 -24.23
N LEU A 384 -5.20 -18.62 -23.52
CA LEU A 384 -5.92 -19.33 -22.45
C LEU A 384 -5.54 -18.88 -21.02
N SER A 385 -4.71 -17.83 -20.89
CA SER A 385 -4.52 -17.15 -19.60
C SER A 385 -5.81 -16.40 -19.22
N CYS A 386 -6.14 -16.36 -17.93
CA CYS A 386 -7.40 -15.81 -17.45
C CYS A 386 -7.20 -15.04 -16.14
N TYR A 387 -7.32 -13.72 -16.21
CA TYR A 387 -7.12 -12.79 -15.09
C TYR A 387 -8.44 -12.28 -14.48
N MET A 388 -9.54 -12.99 -14.74
CA MET A 388 -10.88 -12.75 -14.23
C MET A 388 -11.31 -13.87 -13.29
N ASN A 389 -12.04 -13.51 -12.23
CA ASN A 389 -12.53 -14.46 -11.24
C ASN A 389 -13.55 -15.44 -11.86
N ARG A 390 -13.39 -16.74 -11.59
CA ARG A 390 -14.26 -17.82 -12.06
C ARG A 390 -14.33 -18.95 -11.03
N LYS A 391 -15.33 -19.83 -11.19
CA LYS A 391 -15.49 -21.02 -10.34
C LYS A 391 -14.36 -22.02 -10.58
N ILE A 392 -13.90 -22.66 -9.51
CA ILE A 392 -13.01 -23.82 -9.51
C ILE A 392 -13.79 -25.00 -8.94
N ASP A 393 -14.04 -26.02 -9.76
CA ASP A 393 -14.84 -27.20 -9.43
C ASP A 393 -14.03 -28.51 -9.41
N TYR A 394 -12.78 -28.48 -9.91
CA TYR A 394 -11.86 -29.62 -9.99
C TYR A 394 -10.92 -29.80 -8.77
N SER A 395 -11.14 -29.08 -7.66
CA SER A 395 -10.34 -29.23 -6.43
C SER A 395 -10.31 -30.66 -5.86
N ALA A 396 -11.34 -31.47 -6.12
CA ALA A 396 -11.34 -32.89 -5.78
C ALA A 396 -10.29 -33.66 -6.59
N LYS A 397 -10.28 -33.47 -7.92
CA LYS A 397 -9.30 -34.07 -8.85
C LYS A 397 -7.87 -33.66 -8.53
N ILE A 398 -7.63 -32.40 -8.14
CA ILE A 398 -6.31 -31.94 -7.68
C ILE A 398 -5.80 -32.79 -6.50
N ASN A 399 -6.64 -33.04 -5.49
CA ASN A 399 -6.22 -33.86 -4.34
C ASN A 399 -6.07 -35.34 -4.70
N GLU A 400 -6.89 -35.87 -5.60
CA GLU A 400 -6.78 -37.23 -6.11
C GLU A 400 -5.42 -37.44 -6.82
N THR A 401 -5.08 -36.61 -7.81
CA THR A 401 -3.81 -36.68 -8.54
C THR A 401 -2.61 -36.55 -7.62
N LEU A 402 -2.61 -35.58 -6.69
CA LEU A 402 -1.51 -35.42 -5.74
C LEU A 402 -1.36 -36.65 -4.80
N THR A 403 -2.47 -37.27 -4.39
CA THR A 403 -2.45 -38.47 -3.54
C THR A 403 -1.94 -39.69 -4.31
N GLN A 404 -2.32 -39.84 -5.58
CA GLN A 404 -1.80 -40.90 -6.47
C GLN A 404 -0.29 -40.74 -6.71
N GLU A 405 0.20 -39.52 -6.92
CA GLU A 405 1.64 -39.23 -7.06
C GLU A 405 2.42 -39.48 -5.75
N GLU A 406 1.88 -39.05 -4.60
CA GLU A 406 2.47 -39.32 -3.28
C GLU A 406 2.56 -40.82 -2.97
N LEU A 407 1.54 -41.59 -3.31
CA LEU A 407 1.53 -43.06 -3.15
C LEU A 407 2.55 -43.72 -4.08
N SER A 408 2.53 -43.36 -5.37
CA SER A 408 3.46 -43.90 -6.37
C SER A 408 4.93 -43.63 -5.99
N SER A 409 5.22 -42.45 -5.46
CA SER A 409 6.54 -42.07 -4.95
C SER A 409 6.96 -42.92 -3.75
N LYS A 410 6.03 -43.22 -2.82
CA LYS A 410 6.28 -44.08 -1.66
C LYS A 410 6.55 -45.54 -2.07
N PHE A 411 5.84 -46.07 -3.07
CA PHE A 411 6.12 -47.41 -3.62
C PHE A 411 7.49 -47.47 -4.30
N MET A 412 7.85 -46.47 -5.12
CA MET A 412 9.17 -46.38 -5.76
C MET A 412 10.35 -46.29 -4.78
N ILE A 413 10.13 -45.73 -3.57
CA ILE A 413 11.13 -45.73 -2.48
C ILE A 413 11.15 -47.09 -1.77
N GLY A 414 9.98 -47.73 -1.60
CA GLY A 414 9.86 -49.05 -0.98
C GLY A 414 10.68 -50.15 -1.69
N GLU A 415 10.79 -50.08 -3.02
CA GLU A 415 11.60 -51.01 -3.82
C GLU A 415 13.10 -50.65 -3.88
N LYS A 416 13.55 -49.55 -3.24
CA LYS A 416 14.93 -49.03 -3.32
C LYS A 416 15.60 -48.79 -1.96
N ASN A 417 15.26 -49.57 -0.95
CA ASN A 417 15.89 -49.53 0.37
C ASN A 417 17.23 -50.28 0.43
N GLU A 418 18.21 -49.86 -0.38
CA GLU A 418 19.63 -50.10 -0.08
C GLU A 418 20.54 -49.07 -0.80
N ILE A 419 21.00 -48.05 -0.05
CA ILE A 419 22.25 -47.27 -0.20
C ILE A 419 22.26 -46.15 0.86
N ASN A 420 23.45 -45.73 1.30
CA ASN A 420 23.65 -44.87 2.47
C ASN A 420 23.22 -43.41 2.25
N ASN A 421 22.71 -42.78 3.32
CA ASN A 421 22.50 -41.34 3.40
C ASN A 421 23.80 -40.62 3.81
N GLU A 422 24.41 -39.88 2.89
CA GLU A 422 25.24 -38.72 3.24
C GLU A 422 24.49 -37.41 2.88
N PRO A 423 24.61 -36.34 3.68
CA PRO A 423 23.91 -35.10 3.42
C PRO A 423 24.57 -34.33 2.25
N ILE A 424 23.85 -34.18 1.15
CA ILE A 424 24.32 -33.39 -0.01
C ILE A 424 24.46 -31.92 0.41
N LEU A 425 25.71 -31.47 0.54
CA LEU A 425 26.07 -30.07 0.74
C LEU A 425 25.86 -29.31 -0.58
N LEU A 426 24.89 -28.39 -0.62
CA LEU A 426 24.67 -27.53 -1.79
C LEU A 426 25.90 -26.62 -2.01
N SER A 427 26.51 -26.72 -3.18
CA SER A 427 27.79 -26.09 -3.51
C SER A 427 27.71 -24.58 -3.72
N GLU A 428 28.83 -23.89 -3.46
CA GLU A 428 28.95 -22.42 -3.38
C GLU A 428 28.83 -21.65 -4.72
N SER A 429 28.28 -22.26 -5.77
CA SER A 429 28.40 -21.81 -7.18
C SER A 429 27.40 -20.74 -7.65
N LEU A 430 26.83 -19.93 -6.75
CA LEU A 430 25.81 -18.90 -7.08
C LEU A 430 26.30 -17.45 -6.91
N VAL A 431 27.62 -17.22 -6.85
CA VAL A 431 28.21 -15.88 -6.62
C VAL A 431 28.53 -15.13 -7.93
N THR A 432 28.59 -15.80 -9.08
CA THR A 432 29.04 -15.22 -10.35
C THR A 432 27.94 -15.08 -11.40
N ASN A 433 27.26 -13.92 -11.42
CA ASN A 433 26.98 -13.11 -12.62
C ASN A 433 26.08 -11.91 -12.27
N LEU A 434 26.68 -10.82 -11.78
CA LEU A 434 26.06 -9.49 -11.85
C LEU A 434 26.75 -8.71 -12.97
N LYS A 435 26.18 -8.72 -14.17
CA LYS A 435 26.74 -8.03 -15.35
C LYS A 435 25.79 -6.97 -15.89
N HIS A 436 26.08 -5.71 -15.53
CA HIS A 436 26.05 -4.51 -16.39
C HIS A 436 25.76 -3.17 -15.68
N VAL A 437 26.36 -2.93 -14.50
CA VAL A 437 27.15 -1.69 -14.28
C VAL A 437 28.39 -2.06 -13.46
N PRO A 438 29.62 -1.72 -13.89
CA PRO A 438 30.83 -1.99 -13.11
C PRO A 438 30.95 -0.98 -11.96
N ILE A 439 30.45 -1.37 -10.78
CA ILE A 439 30.73 -0.74 -9.48
C ILE A 439 31.25 -1.85 -8.57
N ASP A 440 32.33 -1.61 -7.85
CA ASP A 440 32.86 -2.60 -6.89
C ASP A 440 31.91 -2.75 -5.70
N TRP A 441 31.09 -3.81 -5.73
CA TRP A 441 30.14 -4.19 -4.68
C TRP A 441 30.79 -4.82 -3.44
N THR A 442 32.10 -5.08 -3.49
CA THR A 442 32.88 -5.68 -2.41
C THR A 442 33.85 -4.66 -1.82
N SER A 443 33.97 -4.65 -0.49
CA SER A 443 34.98 -3.89 0.24
C SER A 443 36.40 -4.41 0.10
N GLY A 444 36.57 -5.62 -0.46
CA GLY A 444 37.83 -6.37 -0.43
C GLY A 444 38.10 -6.99 0.95
N ASN A 445 37.28 -6.68 1.96
CA ASN A 445 37.41 -7.20 3.31
C ASN A 445 36.36 -8.28 3.58
N LYS A 446 36.83 -9.53 3.69
CA LYS A 446 35.97 -10.70 3.93
C LYS A 446 35.01 -10.56 5.12
N TYR A 447 35.31 -9.74 6.13
CA TYR A 447 34.43 -9.56 7.28
C TYR A 447 33.29 -8.56 7.02
N ILE A 448 33.55 -7.43 6.35
CA ILE A 448 32.50 -6.51 5.90
C ILE A 448 31.66 -7.20 4.82
N ASP A 449 32.29 -7.86 3.84
CA ASP A 449 31.57 -8.52 2.75
C ASP A 449 30.71 -9.69 3.26
N LYS A 450 31.19 -10.46 4.24
CA LYS A 450 30.40 -11.48 4.94
C LYS A 450 29.29 -10.84 5.77
N PHE A 451 29.55 -9.74 6.48
CA PHE A 451 28.53 -9.06 7.28
C PHE A 451 27.41 -8.45 6.42
N ILE A 452 27.74 -7.79 5.31
CA ILE A 452 26.74 -7.23 4.38
C ILE A 452 25.92 -8.36 3.76
N LYS A 453 26.57 -9.46 3.33
CA LYS A 453 25.85 -10.65 2.84
C LYS A 453 24.97 -11.29 3.93
N GLU A 454 25.43 -11.36 5.18
CA GLU A 454 24.62 -11.81 6.32
C GLU A 454 23.42 -10.89 6.55
N ALA A 455 23.60 -9.57 6.60
CA ALA A 455 22.50 -8.60 6.75
C ALA A 455 21.50 -8.67 5.59
N GLN A 456 21.97 -8.90 4.36
CA GLN A 456 21.13 -9.05 3.18
C GLN A 456 20.45 -10.43 3.04
N SER A 457 20.86 -11.43 3.84
CA SER A 457 20.39 -12.83 3.74
C SER A 457 19.66 -13.36 4.97
N ASN A 458 19.99 -12.87 6.16
CA ASN A 458 19.43 -13.27 7.45
C ASN A 458 17.96 -12.84 7.56
N GLU A 459 17.07 -13.75 7.98
CA GLU A 459 15.62 -13.52 8.09
C GLU A 459 15.24 -12.44 9.12
N GLY A 460 16.11 -12.13 10.09
CA GLY A 460 15.90 -11.03 11.05
C GLY A 460 16.26 -9.63 10.53
N PHE A 461 16.77 -9.50 9.31
CA PHE A 461 17.17 -8.21 8.73
C PHE A 461 16.49 -7.96 7.37
N PHE A 462 15.62 -6.95 7.36
CA PHE A 462 14.90 -6.45 6.19
C PHE A 462 15.36 -5.04 5.76
N ILE A 463 16.57 -4.62 6.15
CA ILE A 463 17.08 -3.26 5.92
C ILE A 463 18.09 -3.28 4.76
N PHE A 464 18.01 -2.27 3.89
CA PHE A 464 19.02 -2.03 2.86
C PHE A 464 20.30 -1.47 3.47
N ILE A 465 21.38 -2.27 3.44
CA ILE A 465 22.74 -1.84 3.75
C ILE A 465 23.67 -2.31 2.62
N GLU A 466 24.55 -1.43 2.14
CA GLU A 466 25.51 -1.73 1.06
C GLU A 466 26.96 -1.36 1.44
N TRP A 467 27.92 -1.79 0.61
CA TRP A 467 29.24 -1.19 0.60
C TRP A 467 29.18 0.09 -0.24
N ILE A 468 29.69 1.19 0.31
CA ILE A 468 29.73 2.48 -0.36
C ILE A 468 31.20 2.80 -0.63
N PRO A 469 31.70 2.57 -1.86
CA PRO A 469 33.05 2.97 -2.27
C PRO A 469 33.30 4.44 -1.92
N TYR A 470 34.41 4.73 -1.24
CA TYR A 470 34.72 6.07 -0.72
C TYR A 470 34.82 7.13 -1.84
N ASN A 471 35.21 6.72 -3.04
CA ASN A 471 35.22 7.56 -4.24
C ASN A 471 33.83 7.96 -4.77
N ARG A 472 32.72 7.49 -4.15
CA ARG A 472 31.35 8.01 -4.36
C ARG A 472 30.98 9.14 -3.38
N LEU A 473 31.79 9.37 -2.34
CA LEU A 473 31.59 10.45 -1.37
C LEU A 473 32.27 11.74 -1.86
N ARG A 474 31.69 12.90 -1.51
CA ARG A 474 32.11 14.24 -1.96
C ARG A 474 31.92 15.28 -0.85
N ASN A 475 32.65 16.39 -0.96
CA ASN A 475 32.58 17.55 -0.07
C ASN A 475 32.69 17.15 1.42
N ILE A 476 33.63 16.24 1.73
CA ILE A 476 33.77 15.63 3.05
C ILE A 476 34.47 16.65 3.95
N LYS A 477 33.68 17.34 4.78
CA LYS A 477 34.15 18.22 5.86
C LYS A 477 34.06 17.51 7.21
N TYR A 478 34.98 17.82 8.12
CA TYR A 478 34.86 17.43 9.53
C TYR A 478 33.76 18.27 10.20
N LEU A 479 32.52 17.77 10.23
CA LEU A 479 31.36 18.55 10.60
C LEU A 479 30.97 18.45 12.07
N ALA A 480 30.90 19.62 12.71
CA ALA A 480 29.88 19.90 13.71
C ALA A 480 28.90 20.93 13.12
N LEU A 481 27.67 20.47 12.82
CA LEU A 481 26.49 21.22 12.31
C LEU A 481 26.37 21.51 10.78
N PHE A 482 25.59 20.66 10.09
CA PHE A 482 24.48 20.96 9.13
C PHE A 482 24.81 21.64 7.75
N LYS A 483 23.97 21.62 6.69
CA LYS A 483 22.51 21.45 6.50
C LYS A 483 22.11 20.73 5.17
N ASP A 484 20.79 20.54 5.02
CA ASP A 484 19.91 20.23 3.88
C ASP A 484 19.79 18.77 3.35
N ILE A 485 18.54 18.28 3.35
CA ILE A 485 18.04 17.07 2.69
C ILE A 485 18.17 17.14 1.14
N SER A 486 18.36 15.97 0.52
CA SER A 486 18.45 15.69 -0.94
C SER A 486 17.83 16.75 -1.86
N ARG A 487 18.69 17.57 -2.46
CA ARG A 487 18.36 18.66 -3.39
C ARG A 487 19.37 18.66 -4.55
N LYS A 488 18.94 19.05 -5.75
CA LYS A 488 19.84 19.35 -6.89
C LYS A 488 20.86 20.42 -6.46
N LEU A 489 22.15 20.11 -6.60
CA LEU A 489 23.28 20.93 -6.14
C LEU A 489 23.30 22.26 -6.91
N ASN A 490 23.65 23.35 -6.23
CA ASN A 490 23.68 24.70 -6.78
C ASN A 490 25.08 25.32 -6.70
N ASN A 491 25.28 26.46 -7.36
CA ASN A 491 26.58 27.13 -7.45
C ASN A 491 27.19 27.49 -6.08
N LYS A 492 26.38 27.78 -5.05
CA LYS A 492 26.86 28.02 -3.69
C LYS A 492 27.41 26.75 -3.04
N ASP A 493 26.79 25.60 -3.30
CA ASP A 493 27.25 24.30 -2.82
C ASP A 493 28.64 23.96 -3.44
N TYR A 494 28.88 24.37 -4.69
CA TYR A 494 30.17 24.29 -5.39
C TYR A 494 31.24 25.28 -4.85
N GLU A 495 30.88 26.54 -4.56
CA GLU A 495 31.83 27.49 -3.97
C GLU A 495 32.23 27.09 -2.52
N ILE A 496 31.29 26.56 -1.73
CA ILE A 496 31.54 26.01 -0.37
C ILE A 496 32.51 24.82 -0.41
N ALA A 497 32.61 24.09 -1.53
CA ALA A 497 33.54 22.99 -1.73
C ALA A 497 34.98 23.43 -2.06
N LYS A 498 35.24 24.73 -2.25
CA LYS A 498 36.60 25.29 -2.50
C LYS A 498 37.33 25.76 -1.24
N GLU A 499 36.68 25.68 -0.07
CA GLU A 499 37.33 25.99 1.21
C GLU A 499 38.42 24.94 1.51
N ASN A 500 39.57 25.37 2.03
CA ASN A 500 40.80 24.57 2.08
C ASN A 500 40.74 23.28 2.96
N ASP A 501 39.68 23.10 3.76
CA ASP A 501 39.48 21.96 4.66
C ASP A 501 38.56 20.85 4.07
N VAL A 502 38.33 20.86 2.75
CA VAL A 502 37.46 19.89 2.05
C VAL A 502 38.24 18.70 1.50
N LYS A 503 37.93 17.48 1.96
CA LYS A 503 38.30 16.26 1.23
C LYS A 503 37.32 15.97 0.09
N SER A 504 37.86 15.54 -1.06
CA SER A 504 37.09 15.12 -2.24
C SER A 504 36.03 16.16 -2.70
N PRO A 505 36.42 17.37 -3.13
CA PRO A 505 35.49 18.42 -3.53
C PRO A 505 34.58 18.02 -4.72
N LEU A 506 33.44 18.71 -4.85
CA LEU A 506 32.45 18.47 -5.90
C LEU A 506 32.92 18.95 -7.29
N ASN A 507 32.71 18.12 -8.30
CA ASN A 507 32.93 18.49 -9.71
C ASN A 507 31.70 19.25 -10.27
N LYS A 508 31.91 20.11 -11.28
CA LYS A 508 30.82 20.90 -11.90
C LYS A 508 29.73 20.07 -12.59
N ASP A 509 30.06 18.83 -12.96
CA ASP A 509 29.14 17.90 -13.62
C ASP A 509 28.36 17.02 -12.64
N GLU A 510 28.75 16.99 -11.36
CA GLU A 510 28.07 16.29 -10.27
C GLU A 510 26.92 17.16 -9.75
N LYS A 511 25.68 16.81 -10.13
CA LYS A 511 24.49 17.68 -9.95
C LYS A 511 23.53 17.26 -8.84
N GLU A 512 23.65 16.04 -8.33
CA GLU A 512 22.71 15.44 -7.38
C GLU A 512 23.45 14.58 -6.35
N GLY A 513 22.90 14.52 -5.13
CA GLY A 513 23.49 13.78 -4.02
C GLY A 513 22.61 13.77 -2.77
N ILE A 514 23.07 13.04 -1.74
CA ILE A 514 22.42 12.96 -0.42
C ILE A 514 23.48 13.33 0.64
N HIS A 515 23.14 14.26 1.53
CA HIS A 515 24.01 14.59 2.66
C HIS A 515 23.98 13.47 3.71
N VAL A 516 25.17 12.98 4.08
CA VAL A 516 25.36 11.84 4.99
C VAL A 516 26.34 12.21 6.11
N ALA A 517 26.14 11.64 7.29
CA ALA A 517 27.11 11.68 8.37
C ALA A 517 28.05 10.47 8.27
N LEU A 518 29.36 10.68 8.38
CA LEU A 518 30.35 9.60 8.45
C LEU A 518 30.76 9.38 9.91
N LYS A 519 30.41 8.23 10.49
CA LYS A 519 30.82 7.86 11.84
C LYS A 519 31.97 6.85 11.77
N SER A 520 33.18 7.30 12.06
CA SER A 520 34.29 6.40 12.40
C SER A 520 34.16 5.89 13.84
N LEU A 521 34.69 4.71 14.11
CA LEU A 521 34.87 4.17 15.46
C LEU A 521 36.36 4.05 15.76
N ASN A 522 36.74 4.19 17.03
CA ASN A 522 38.15 4.16 17.44
C ASN A 522 38.80 2.83 17.02
N ASN A 523 39.99 2.91 16.40
CA ASN A 523 40.75 1.78 15.87
C ASN A 523 40.06 0.96 14.77
N SER A 524 39.03 1.48 14.09
CA SER A 524 38.26 0.71 13.10
C SER A 524 39.07 0.24 11.88
N SER A 525 40.29 0.73 11.65
CA SER A 525 41.23 0.19 10.66
C SER A 525 41.53 -1.31 10.85
N ASN A 526 41.44 -1.81 12.09
CA ASN A 526 41.27 -3.23 12.38
C ASN A 526 39.82 -3.51 12.78
N ILE A 527 39.07 -4.23 11.94
CA ILE A 527 37.69 -4.61 12.27
C ILE A 527 37.71 -5.50 13.51
N ASN A 528 37.23 -4.95 14.63
CA ASN A 528 37.01 -5.65 15.87
C ASN A 528 35.54 -6.07 16.01
N ASP A 529 35.27 -6.92 17.00
CA ASP A 529 33.90 -7.31 17.33
C ASP A 529 33.04 -6.11 17.73
N ASP A 530 33.61 -5.05 18.33
CA ASP A 530 32.84 -3.85 18.71
C ASP A 530 32.22 -3.13 17.51
N PHE A 531 32.97 -2.92 16.41
CA PHE A 531 32.44 -2.32 15.18
C PHE A 531 31.30 -3.17 14.59
N LEU A 532 31.50 -4.49 14.51
CA LEU A 532 30.49 -5.40 13.99
C LEU A 532 29.29 -5.53 14.94
N ASN A 533 29.48 -5.42 16.26
CA ASN A 533 28.42 -5.51 17.26
C ASN A 533 27.61 -4.21 17.35
N GLU A 534 28.22 -3.03 17.23
CA GLU A 534 27.49 -1.77 17.08
C GLU A 534 26.58 -1.86 15.85
N LEU A 535 27.14 -2.26 14.70
CA LEU A 535 26.40 -2.37 13.45
C LEU A 535 25.27 -3.44 13.51
N LYS A 536 25.54 -4.62 14.10
CA LYS A 536 24.52 -5.66 14.35
C LYS A 536 23.38 -5.15 15.24
N ASN A 537 23.70 -4.46 16.32
CA ASN A 537 22.70 -3.98 17.27
C ASN A 537 21.89 -2.81 16.69
N HIS A 538 22.54 -1.93 15.92
CA HIS A 538 21.88 -0.84 15.22
C HIS A 538 20.89 -1.36 14.16
N LEU A 539 21.27 -2.36 13.35
CA LEU A 539 20.35 -3.02 12.42
C LEU A 539 19.20 -3.77 13.11
N LYS A 540 19.42 -4.39 14.29
CA LYS A 540 18.34 -5.06 15.04
C LYS A 540 17.28 -4.07 15.51
N CYS A 541 17.72 -2.93 16.05
CA CYS A 541 16.81 -1.96 16.66
C CYS A 541 16.15 -1.03 15.63
N LEU A 542 16.70 -0.87 14.42
CA LEU A 542 16.13 -0.07 13.32
C LEU A 542 14.73 -0.52 12.86
N ILE A 543 14.32 -1.77 13.14
CA ILE A 543 12.97 -2.27 12.84
C ILE A 543 11.95 -1.83 13.91
N ILE A 544 12.42 -1.54 15.14
CA ILE A 544 11.57 -1.46 16.35
C ILE A 544 11.60 -0.06 17.01
N ALA A 545 12.55 0.80 16.65
CA ALA A 545 12.76 2.09 17.31
C ALA A 545 13.19 3.20 16.32
N SER A 546 12.89 4.45 16.67
CA SER A 546 13.28 5.66 15.93
C SER A 546 14.78 5.93 15.99
N ILE A 547 15.55 5.18 15.22
CA ILE A 547 17.01 5.20 15.19
C ILE A 547 17.50 5.80 13.86
N VAL A 548 18.57 6.60 13.94
CA VAL A 548 19.22 7.25 12.78
C VAL A 548 19.61 6.20 11.75
N ARG A 549 19.19 6.36 10.50
CA ARG A 549 19.45 5.37 9.45
C ARG A 549 20.96 5.17 9.19
N ILE A 550 21.35 3.93 8.90
CA ILE A 550 22.60 3.58 8.22
C ILE A 550 22.28 3.26 6.74
N PHE A 551 23.06 3.80 5.81
CA PHE A 551 23.01 3.46 4.38
C PHE A 551 23.99 2.34 4.03
N GLY A 552 25.17 2.34 4.66
CA GLY A 552 26.25 1.44 4.28
C GLY A 552 27.50 1.57 5.14
N VAL A 553 28.52 0.81 4.77
CA VAL A 553 29.89 0.93 5.30
C VAL A 553 30.79 1.48 4.19
N THR A 554 31.75 2.31 4.56
CA THR A 554 32.83 2.79 3.68
C THR A 554 34.18 2.66 4.41
N GLN A 555 35.29 2.94 3.73
CA GLN A 555 36.63 2.99 4.33
C GLN A 555 37.38 4.22 3.81
N ASP A 556 37.97 5.00 4.71
CA ASP A 556 38.86 6.11 4.35
C ASP A 556 40.17 5.53 3.77
N PRO A 557 40.53 5.81 2.49
CA PRO A 557 41.74 5.29 1.88
C PRO A 557 43.03 5.90 2.44
N GLU A 558 42.97 7.05 3.13
CA GLU A 558 44.16 7.66 3.76
C GLU A 558 44.43 7.08 5.15
N THR A 559 43.39 6.84 5.95
CA THR A 559 43.53 6.38 7.34
C THR A 559 43.21 4.89 7.54
N SER A 560 42.79 4.19 6.49
CA SER A 560 42.30 2.80 6.47
C SER A 560 41.11 2.52 7.41
N ASN A 561 40.52 3.54 8.04
CA ASN A 561 39.43 3.36 9.01
C ASN A 561 38.10 3.05 8.31
N TYR A 562 37.41 2.00 8.74
CA TYR A 562 36.01 1.77 8.36
C TYR A 562 35.08 2.77 9.04
N MET A 563 34.09 3.26 8.31
CA MET A 563 33.11 4.24 8.78
C MET A 563 31.70 3.83 8.40
N LEU A 564 30.76 4.09 9.30
CA LEU A 564 29.33 3.98 9.02
C LEU A 564 28.87 5.21 8.24
N VAL A 565 28.22 4.99 7.11
CA VAL A 565 27.56 6.03 6.32
C VAL A 565 26.13 6.15 6.82
N MET A 566 25.81 7.25 7.51
CA MET A 566 24.58 7.46 8.25
C MET A 566 23.76 8.63 7.72
N GLU A 567 22.48 8.69 8.07
CA GLU A 567 21.62 9.84 7.84
C GLU A 567 22.07 11.06 8.65
N LEU A 568 22.22 12.20 7.97
CA LEU A 568 22.62 13.44 8.60
C LEU A 568 21.42 14.07 9.33
N MET A 569 21.38 13.90 10.66
CA MET A 569 20.38 14.56 11.50
C MET A 569 20.67 16.07 11.55
N GLU A 570 19.92 16.85 10.76
CA GLU A 570 20.08 18.31 10.58
C GLU A 570 19.86 19.19 11.83
N GLU A 571 19.30 18.64 12.89
CA GLU A 571 19.14 19.31 14.20
C GLU A 571 20.14 18.74 15.24
N GLY A 572 20.96 17.77 14.83
CA GLY A 572 22.06 17.21 15.60
C GLY A 572 21.62 16.43 16.83
N ASN A 573 22.49 16.40 17.84
CA ASN A 573 22.19 15.71 19.09
C ASN A 573 21.35 16.59 20.03
N LEU A 574 20.55 15.93 20.88
CA LEU A 574 19.65 16.59 21.82
C LEU A 574 20.37 17.54 22.78
N ARG A 575 21.64 17.27 23.15
CA ARG A 575 22.42 18.12 24.07
C ARG A 575 22.78 19.47 23.44
N SER A 576 23.23 19.49 22.18
CA SER A 576 23.40 20.74 21.43
C SER A 576 22.08 21.51 21.28
N ASN A 577 20.99 20.79 20.99
CA ASN A 577 19.69 21.41 20.74
C ASN A 577 19.08 22.01 22.03
N LEU A 578 19.26 21.36 23.18
CA LEU A 578 18.85 21.89 24.51
C LEU A 578 19.67 23.10 24.96
N LEU A 579 20.97 23.18 24.61
CA LEU A 579 21.80 24.34 24.92
C LEU A 579 21.40 25.58 24.09
N ILE A 580 20.99 25.37 22.84
CA ILE A 580 20.42 26.43 21.98
C ILE A 580 19.02 26.82 22.46
N LYS A 581 18.20 25.85 22.90
CA LYS A 581 16.82 26.07 23.39
C LYS A 581 16.75 26.57 24.84
N LYS A 582 17.53 27.60 25.15
CA LYS A 582 17.21 28.58 26.21
C LYS A 582 16.12 29.59 25.77
N TYR A 583 15.40 29.25 24.70
CA TYR A 583 14.33 30.06 24.09
C TYR A 583 12.98 29.75 24.74
N ASN A 584 12.30 30.78 25.22
CA ASN A 584 11.02 30.64 25.90
C ASN A 584 9.89 30.30 24.90
N PRO A 585 9.14 29.19 25.03
CA PRO A 585 8.11 28.81 24.05
C PRO A 585 6.98 29.84 23.85
N PHE A 586 6.74 30.72 24.82
CA PHE A 586 5.57 31.59 24.86
C PHE A 586 5.66 32.87 24.02
N GLU A 587 6.84 33.33 23.61
CA GLU A 587 6.95 34.60 22.85
C GLU A 587 6.32 34.52 21.46
N LYS A 588 6.33 33.33 20.82
CA LYS A 588 5.83 33.14 19.45
C LYS A 588 4.30 33.28 19.32
N TYR A 589 3.59 33.46 20.44
CA TYR A 589 2.15 33.68 20.49
C TYR A 589 1.72 35.13 20.79
N LYS A 590 2.63 36.05 21.15
CA LYS A 590 2.26 37.45 21.43
C LYS A 590 2.09 38.31 20.17
N ASN A 591 2.96 38.17 19.18
CA ASN A 591 3.03 39.12 18.05
C ASN A 591 2.10 38.73 16.88
N LYS A 592 0.81 38.46 17.16
CA LYS A 592 -0.19 38.28 16.08
C LYS A 592 -1.67 38.59 16.41
N ASN A 593 -1.96 39.17 17.58
CA ASN A 593 -3.30 39.66 17.94
C ASN A 593 -3.26 41.15 18.29
N GLU A 594 -3.01 42.02 17.29
CA GLU A 594 -3.49 43.41 17.38
C GLU A 594 -4.94 43.45 16.89
N CYS A 595 -5.88 43.28 17.83
CA CYS A 595 -7.31 43.48 17.64
C CYS A 595 -7.87 44.05 18.95
N ASN A 596 -8.12 45.35 18.93
CA ASN A 596 -8.61 46.23 19.99
C ASN A 596 -9.25 45.54 21.21
N GLU A 597 -8.51 45.47 22.33
CA GLU A 597 -9.12 45.41 23.66
C GLU A 597 -9.60 46.83 24.04
N ASP A 598 -10.73 47.22 23.46
CA ASP A 598 -11.45 48.42 23.88
C ASP A 598 -12.30 48.10 25.12
N SER A 599 -12.33 49.03 26.08
CA SER A 599 -13.16 49.05 27.30
C SER A 599 -12.78 48.15 28.52
N PHE A 600 -13.06 48.71 29.70
CA PHE A 600 -13.07 48.10 31.04
C PHE A 600 -11.75 47.70 31.71
N THR A 601 -10.96 48.73 32.01
CA THR A 601 -10.38 48.84 33.35
C THR A 601 -11.45 48.66 34.44
N LYS A 602 -11.22 47.73 35.40
CA LYS A 602 -11.84 47.79 36.74
C LYS A 602 -11.09 46.96 37.79
N GLU A 603 -10.39 47.71 38.64
CA GLU A 603 -10.16 47.50 40.08
C GLU A 603 -10.32 46.09 40.67
N ILE A 604 -9.22 45.54 41.18
CA ILE A 604 -9.21 44.45 42.16
C ILE A 604 -9.29 45.06 43.57
N PRO A 605 -10.30 44.73 44.39
CA PRO A 605 -10.31 45.10 45.81
C PRO A 605 -9.27 44.28 46.59
N ASN A 606 -8.53 44.94 47.48
CA ASN A 606 -7.56 44.28 48.38
C ASN A 606 -8.26 43.63 49.59
N SER A 607 -7.64 42.57 50.13
CA SER A 607 -7.81 42.04 51.52
C SER A 607 -9.20 41.44 51.84
N VAL A 608 -9.41 40.67 52.91
CA VAL A 608 -8.64 40.40 54.15
C VAL A 608 -8.68 38.90 54.49
N GLU A 609 -7.65 38.41 55.22
CA GLU A 609 -7.54 37.11 55.94
C GLU A 609 -7.63 35.80 55.13
#